data_AF-A0A8J3A700-F1
#
_entry.id   AF-A0A8J3A700-F1
#
_cell.length_a   1.000
_cell.length_b   1.000
_cell.length_c   1.000
_cell.angle_alpha   90.00
_cell.angle_beta   90.00
_cell.angle_gamma   90.00
#
_symmetry.space_group_name_H-M   'P 1'
#
loop_
_entity.id
_entity.type
_entity.pdbx_description
1 polymer ?
#
loop_
_entity_poly.entity_id
_entity_poly.type
_entity_poly.pdbx_seq_one_letter_code
_entity_poly.pdbx_strand_id
1 'polypeptide(L)'
;MQPESWFVQLTAALSGEAPVVTADERAALLDLARIAAHTSERWTAPLSTFVAGVALADLPADERARRLRALVDDLDDPDDSAAG
;
A
#
# COMPACT_ATOMS: atom_id res chain seq x y z
N MET A 1 -3.00 -7.00 24.43
CA MET A 1 -2.03 -6.01 23.91
C MET A 1 -2.81 -5.01 23.08
N GLN A 2 -2.68 -3.70 23.34
CA GLN A 2 -3.39 -2.69 22.54
C GLN A 2 -2.69 -2.53 21.18
N PRO A 3 -3.42 -2.31 20.07
CA PRO A 3 -2.83 -2.16 18.73
C PRO A 3 -1.69 -1.13 18.67
N GLU A 4 -1.86 -0.02 19.37
CA GLU A 4 -0.90 1.09 19.45
C GLU A 4 0.39 0.65 20.16
N SER A 5 0.27 -0.18 21.20
CA SER A 5 1.43 -0.71 21.93
C SER A 5 2.27 -1.68 21.11
N TRP A 6 1.67 -2.36 20.13
CA TRP A 6 2.38 -3.23 19.19
C TRP A 6 3.19 -2.42 18.17
N PHE A 7 2.60 -1.38 17.56
CA PHE A 7 3.31 -0.54 16.60
C PHE A 7 4.53 0.16 17.19
N VAL A 8 4.40 0.71 18.41
CA VAL A 8 5.52 1.34 19.11
C VAL A 8 6.67 0.36 19.34
N GLN A 9 6.37 -0.87 19.79
CA GLN A 9 7.37 -1.91 19.98
C GLN A 9 8.05 -2.30 18.67
N LEU A 10 7.27 -2.46 17.60
CA LEU A 10 7.79 -2.80 16.28
C LEU A 10 8.71 -1.70 15.74
N THR A 11 8.31 -0.42 15.83
CA THR A 11 9.15 0.70 15.39
C THR A 11 10.43 0.81 16.19
N ALA A 12 10.37 0.58 17.52
CA ALA A 12 11.55 0.57 18.37
C ALA A 12 12.50 -0.57 18.00
N ALA A 13 11.97 -1.76 17.70
CA ALA A 13 12.77 -2.92 17.31
C ALA A 13 13.45 -2.74 15.95
N LEU A 14 12.78 -2.10 14.98
CA LEU A 14 13.31 -1.91 13.64
C LEU A 14 14.47 -0.89 13.56
N SER A 15 14.70 -0.09 14.62
CA SER A 15 15.86 0.81 14.81
C SER A 15 16.21 1.77 13.67
N GLY A 16 15.44 1.79 12.59
CA GLY A 16 15.67 2.57 11.38
C GLY A 16 14.74 3.77 11.28
N GLU A 17 15.17 4.76 10.50
CA GLU A 17 14.27 5.82 10.04
C GLU A 17 13.06 5.18 9.38
N ALA A 18 11.86 5.59 9.83
CA ALA A 18 10.64 5.17 9.17
C ALA A 18 10.72 5.57 7.69
N PRO A 19 10.34 4.68 6.76
CA PRO A 19 10.34 5.01 5.35
C PRO A 19 9.48 6.26 5.13
N VAL A 20 10.07 7.28 4.50
CA VAL A 20 9.35 8.51 4.16
C VAL A 20 8.40 8.18 3.02
N VAL A 21 7.11 8.14 3.34
CA VAL A 21 6.01 7.98 2.38
C VAL A 21 5.52 9.37 2.00
N THR A 22 5.62 9.70 0.71
CA THR A 22 5.11 10.96 0.15
C THR A 22 3.58 11.05 0.23
N ALA A 23 3.02 12.24 0.00
CA ALA A 23 1.58 12.43 -0.03
C ALA A 23 0.91 11.59 -1.14
N ASP A 24 1.56 11.48 -2.31
CA ASP A 24 1.04 10.75 -3.46
C ASP A 24 1.05 9.23 -3.22
N GLU A 25 2.15 8.70 -2.66
CA GLU A 25 2.20 7.29 -2.25
C GLU A 25 1.12 6.97 -1.22
N ARG A 26 0.91 7.86 -0.25
CA ARG A 26 -0.13 7.70 0.77
C ARG A 26 -1.52 7.68 0.16
N ALA A 27 -1.82 8.59 -0.76
CA ALA A 27 -3.12 8.65 -1.44
C ALA A 27 -3.38 7.36 -2.23
N ALA A 28 -2.40 6.89 -3.03
CA ALA A 28 -2.54 5.67 -3.80
C ALA A 28 -2.68 4.41 -2.91
N LEU A 29 -1.95 4.31 -1.80
CA LEU A 29 -2.11 3.20 -0.84
C LEU A 29 -3.48 3.20 -0.16
N LEU A 30 -4.05 4.38 0.15
CA LEU A 30 -5.40 4.48 0.70
C LEU A 30 -6.47 4.09 -0.33
N ASP A 31 -6.29 4.46 -1.60
CA ASP A 31 -7.16 4.02 -2.68
C ASP A 31 -7.07 2.51 -2.89
N LEU A 32 -5.87 1.92 -2.86
CA LEU A 32 -5.69 0.47 -2.93
C LEU A 32 -6.39 -0.23 -1.76
N ALA A 33 -6.25 0.28 -0.53
CA ALA A 33 -6.95 -0.25 0.64
C ALA A 33 -8.46 -0.14 0.49
N ARG A 34 -8.97 0.97 -0.06
CA ARG A 34 -10.38 1.16 -0.39
C ARG A 34 -10.84 0.08 -1.37
N ILE A 35 -10.15 -0.09 -2.50
CA ILE A 35 -10.51 -1.09 -3.52
C ILE A 35 -10.56 -2.48 -2.89
N ALA A 36 -9.47 -2.92 -2.24
CA ALA A 36 -9.40 -4.24 -1.61
C ALA A 36 -10.51 -4.48 -0.57
N ALA A 37 -10.86 -3.46 0.22
CA ALA A 37 -11.94 -3.57 1.21
C ALA A 37 -13.35 -3.69 0.59
N HIS A 38 -13.53 -3.23 -0.65
CA HIS A 38 -14.82 -3.28 -1.36
C HIS A 38 -14.92 -4.47 -2.32
N THR A 39 -13.80 -4.92 -2.91
CA THR A 39 -13.77 -6.00 -3.90
C THR A 39 -13.42 -7.36 -3.31
N SER A 40 -12.93 -7.41 -2.06
CA SER A 40 -12.52 -8.63 -1.37
C SER A 40 -12.92 -8.62 0.11
N GLU A 41 -12.42 -9.58 0.88
CA GLU A 41 -12.63 -9.59 2.33
C GLU A 41 -11.88 -8.44 3.00
N ARG A 42 -12.49 -7.78 4.00
CA ARG A 42 -11.94 -6.57 4.64
C ARG A 42 -10.52 -6.72 5.19
N TRP A 43 -10.11 -7.92 5.60
CA TRP A 43 -8.76 -8.18 6.12
C TRP A 43 -7.67 -8.13 5.02
N THR A 44 -8.06 -8.18 3.75
CA THR A 44 -7.12 -8.07 2.62
C THR A 44 -6.58 -6.65 2.44
N ALA A 45 -7.33 -5.61 2.80
CA ALA A 45 -6.90 -4.22 2.67
C ALA A 45 -5.53 -3.88 3.33
N PRO A 46 -5.28 -4.21 4.61
CA PRO A 46 -3.96 -4.00 5.21
C PRO A 46 -2.86 -4.87 4.59
N LEU A 47 -3.19 -6.06 4.06
CA LEU A 47 -2.20 -6.92 3.41
C LEU A 47 -1.85 -6.44 2.01
N SER A 48 -2.83 -5.97 1.23
CA SER A 48 -2.59 -5.42 -0.10
C SER A 48 -1.66 -4.22 -0.05
N THR A 49 -1.85 -3.32 0.92
CA THR A 49 -0.96 -2.16 1.11
C THR A 49 0.42 -2.55 1.61
N PHE A 50 0.52 -3.55 2.50
CA PHE A 50 1.81 -4.10 2.92
C PHE A 50 2.58 -4.73 1.76
N VAL A 51 1.92 -5.59 0.97
CA VAL A 51 2.53 -6.28 -0.19
C VAL A 51 2.99 -5.25 -1.24
N ALA A 52 2.16 -4.26 -1.56
CA ALA A 52 2.54 -3.20 -2.50
C ALA A 52 3.76 -2.40 -1.99
N GLY A 53 3.78 -2.06 -0.69
CA GLY A 53 4.92 -1.40 -0.06
C GLY A 53 6.21 -2.22 -0.13
N VAL A 54 6.15 -3.51 0.17
CA VAL A 54 7.31 -4.43 0.09
C VAL A 54 7.80 -4.58 -1.35
N ALA A 55 6.90 -4.77 -2.31
CA ALA A 55 7.25 -4.99 -3.71
C ALA A 55 7.93 -3.78 -4.37
N LEU A 56 7.66 -2.57 -3.87
CA LEU A 56 8.14 -1.32 -4.44
C LEU A 56 9.22 -0.65 -3.59
N ALA A 57 9.64 -1.25 -2.47
CA ALA A 57 10.48 -0.62 -1.45
C ALA A 57 11.81 -0.05 -2.00
N ASP A 58 12.43 -0.74 -2.96
CA ASP A 58 13.73 -0.38 -3.52
C ASP A 58 13.66 0.67 -4.64
N LEU A 59 12.45 1.12 -5.02
CA LEU A 59 12.27 2.12 -6.07
C LEU A 59 12.37 3.55 -5.51
N PRO A 60 12.80 4.54 -6.31
CA PRO A 60 12.69 5.96 -5.96
C PRO A 60 11.24 6.38 -5.67
N ALA A 61 11.04 7.37 -4.80
CA ALA A 61 9.70 7.80 -4.35
C ALA A 61 8.74 8.13 -5.51
N ASP A 62 9.22 8.88 -6.51
CA ASP A 62 8.40 9.27 -7.67
C ASP A 62 8.00 8.05 -8.52
N GLU A 63 8.87 7.03 -8.60
CA GLU A 63 8.57 5.78 -9.31
C GLU A 63 7.58 4.93 -8.52
N ARG A 64 7.73 4.85 -7.18
CA ARG A 64 6.77 4.15 -6.31
C ARG A 64 5.38 4.77 -6.43
N ALA A 65 5.28 6.09 -6.33
CA ALA A 65 4.02 6.81 -6.49
C ALA A 65 3.34 6.50 -7.84
N ARG A 66 4.11 6.55 -8.94
CA ARG A 66 3.59 6.25 -10.28
C ARG A 66 3.08 4.82 -10.40
N ARG A 67 3.83 3.83 -9.90
CA ARG A 67 3.42 2.42 -9.98
C ARG A 67 2.25 2.08 -9.07
N LEU A 68 2.19 2.67 -7.88
CA LEU A 68 1.04 2.53 -6.99
C LEU A 68 -0.21 3.10 -7.66
N ARG A 69 -0.11 4.25 -8.33
CA ARG A 69 -1.24 4.84 -9.04
C ARG A 69 -1.70 3.98 -10.21
N ALA A 70 -0.77 3.49 -11.04
CA ALA A 70 -1.11 2.57 -12.14
C ALA A 70 -1.82 1.32 -11.63
N LEU A 71 -1.31 0.71 -10.55
CA LEU A 71 -1.97 -0.44 -9.91
C LEU A 71 -3.39 -0.13 -9.42
N VAL A 72 -3.61 1.05 -8.84
CA VAL A 72 -4.95 1.49 -8.42
C VAL A 72 -5.86 1.61 -9.63
N ASP A 73 -5.41 2.25 -10.69
CA ASP A 73 -6.21 2.47 -11.90
C ASP A 73 -6.57 1.12 -12.57
N ASP A 74 -5.62 0.18 -12.68
CA ASP A 74 -5.84 -1.18 -13.22
C ASP A 74 -6.86 -2.00 -12.41
N LEU A 75 -6.95 -1.76 -11.09
CA LEU A 75 -7.85 -2.50 -10.19
C LEU A 75 -9.21 -1.82 -9.99
N ASP A 76 -9.32 -0.51 -10.25
CA ASP A 76 -10.59 0.23 -10.19
C ASP A 76 -11.40 0.05 -11.49
N ASP A 77 -10.75 -0.33 -12.62
CA ASP A 77 -11.38 -0.67 -13.90
C ASP A 77 -11.14 -2.14 -14.32
N PRO A 78 -11.96 -3.10 -13.85
CA PRO A 78 -11.75 -4.52 -14.13
C PRO A 78 -12.05 -4.93 -15.58
N ASP A 79 -12.61 -4.07 -16.43
CA ASP A 79 -13.04 -4.43 -17.80
C ASP A 79 -11.93 -4.27 -18.87
N ASP A 80 -10.82 -3.56 -18.60
CA ASP A 80 -9.72 -3.33 -19.58
C ASP A 80 -8.55 -4.34 -19.43
N SER A 81 -8.44 -5.01 -18.27
CA SER A 81 -7.34 -5.95 -17.97
C SER A 81 -7.44 -7.32 -18.69
N ALA A 82 -8.55 -7.61 -19.38
CA ALA A 82 -8.78 -8.89 -20.08
C ALA A 82 -8.42 -8.86 -21.58
N ALA A 83 -7.91 -7.74 -22.11
CA ALA A 83 -7.67 -7.54 -23.55
C ALA A 83 -6.18 -7.52 -23.98
N GLY A 84 -5.24 -7.83 -23.08
CA GLY A 84 -3.79 -7.82 -23.33
C GLY A 84 -3.14 -9.18 -23.50
#